data_AF-A0A7G6KDZ4-F1
#
_entry.id   AF-A0A7G6KDZ4-F1
#
_cell.length_a   1.000
_cell.length_b   1.000
_cell.length_c   1.000
_cell.angle_alpha   90.00
_cell.angle_beta   90.00
_cell.angle_gamma   90.00
#
_symmetry.space_group_name_H-M   'P 1'
#
loop_
_entity.id
_entity.type
_entity.pdbx_description
1 polymer ?
#
loop_
_entity_poly.entity_id
_entity_poly.type
_entity_poly.pdbx_seq_one_letter_code
_entity_poly.pdbx_strand_id
1 'polypeptide(L)'
;MINRIRVVTLLVMVLGVFALLQLISGSLFFSSLHHSQKSFVVSNQLREQQGELTSTWDLMLQTRINLSRSAVRMMMDSSNQQSNAKVELLDSARKTLAQAATHYKKFKSMAPLPEMVATSRNIDEKYKNYYTALTELIDYLDYGNTGAYFAQPT
;
A
#
# COMPACT_ATOMS: atom_id res chain seq x y z
N MET A 1 -37.47 45.91 38.12
CA MET A 1 -37.59 47.10 37.24
C MET A 1 -37.45 46.74 35.76
N ILE A 2 -38.24 45.79 35.24
CA ILE A 2 -38.16 45.36 33.81
C ILE A 2 -39.34 45.96 32.99
N ASN A 3 -40.02 46.98 33.51
CA ASN A 3 -41.36 47.33 33.03
C ASN A 3 -41.41 48.44 31.95
N ARG A 4 -40.28 48.74 31.27
CA ARG A 4 -40.22 49.69 30.13
C ARG A 4 -39.17 49.32 29.08
N ILE A 5 -39.02 48.04 28.74
CA ILE A 5 -38.23 47.66 27.55
C ILE A 5 -39.08 47.95 26.32
N ARG A 6 -38.59 48.84 25.42
CA ARG A 6 -39.24 49.03 24.11
C ARG A 6 -39.13 47.71 23.35
N VAL A 7 -40.22 47.30 22.70
CA VAL A 7 -40.27 46.08 21.86
C VAL A 7 -39.07 45.98 20.92
N VAL A 8 -38.59 47.13 20.42
CA VAL A 8 -37.38 47.26 19.59
C VAL A 8 -36.11 46.76 20.30
N THR A 9 -35.90 47.10 21.57
CA THR A 9 -34.71 46.69 22.34
C THR A 9 -34.71 45.18 22.61
N LEU A 10 -35.89 44.58 22.84
CA LEU A 10 -36.05 43.12 22.94
C LEU A 10 -35.72 42.44 21.60
N LEU A 11 -36.23 42.99 20.49
CA LEU A 11 -35.99 42.45 19.15
C LEU A 11 -34.50 42.45 18.77
N VAL A 12 -33.79 43.54 19.07
CA VAL A 12 -32.34 43.64 18.82
C VAL A 12 -31.55 42.64 19.66
N MET A 13 -31.95 42.42 20.93
CA MET A 13 -31.29 41.45 21.80
C MET A 13 -31.45 40.02 21.28
N VAL A 14 -32.66 39.64 20.84
CA VAL A 14 -32.93 38.31 20.26
C VAL A 14 -32.15 38.12 18.97
N LEU A 15 -32.09 39.13 18.10
CA LEU A 15 -31.28 39.10 16.88
C LEU A 15 -29.79 38.93 17.18
N GLY A 16 -29.26 39.62 18.21
CA GLY A 16 -27.87 39.47 18.62
C GLY A 16 -27.54 38.06 19.12
N VAL A 17 -28.41 37.49 19.95
CA VAL A 17 -28.27 36.09 20.40
C VAL A 17 -28.36 35.12 19.24
N PHE A 18 -29.29 35.33 18.31
CA PHE A 18 -29.46 34.49 17.13
C PHE A 18 -28.23 34.54 16.22
N ALA A 19 -27.67 35.72 15.97
CA ALA A 19 -26.44 35.89 15.20
C ALA A 19 -25.24 35.19 15.86
N LEU A 20 -25.10 35.29 17.19
CA LEU A 20 -24.07 34.56 17.94
C LEU A 20 -24.21 33.05 17.81
N LEU A 21 -25.43 32.53 17.96
CA LEU A 21 -25.71 31.10 17.81
C LEU A 21 -25.41 30.61 16.39
N GLN A 22 -25.73 31.41 15.36
CA GLN A 22 -25.39 31.10 13.97
C GLN A 22 -23.87 31.08 13.75
N LEU A 23 -23.11 32.02 14.33
CA LEU A 23 -21.65 32.05 14.22
C LEU A 23 -20.98 30.85 14.90
N ILE A 24 -21.44 30.46 16.08
CA ILE A 24 -20.95 29.27 16.78
C ILE A 24 -21.25 28.02 15.96
N SER A 25 -22.48 27.90 15.44
CA SER A 25 -22.91 26.77 14.61
C SER A 25 -22.09 26.68 13.31
N GLY A 26 -21.87 27.80 12.62
CA GLY A 26 -21.04 27.88 11.42
C GLY A 26 -19.58 27.54 11.67
N SER A 27 -19.02 27.99 12.81
CA SER A 27 -17.64 27.70 13.19
C SER A 27 -17.43 26.22 13.52
N LEU A 28 -18.36 25.61 14.27
CA LEU A 28 -18.34 24.18 14.57
C LEU A 28 -18.53 23.34 13.29
N PHE A 29 -19.43 23.75 12.41
CA PHE A 29 -19.66 23.09 11.12
C PHE A 29 -18.42 23.15 10.22
N PHE A 30 -17.77 24.31 10.11
CA PHE A 30 -16.52 24.48 9.37
C PHE A 30 -15.39 23.63 9.97
N SER A 31 -15.25 23.62 11.31
CA SER A 31 -14.27 22.79 12.01
C SER A 31 -14.51 21.29 11.77
N SER A 32 -15.77 20.85 11.78
CA SER A 32 -16.14 19.45 11.53
C SER A 32 -15.84 19.02 10.09
N LEU A 33 -16.15 19.87 9.09
CA LEU A 33 -15.81 19.61 7.69
C LEU A 33 -14.29 19.54 7.47
N HIS A 34 -13.54 20.48 8.04
CA HIS A 34 -12.09 20.52 7.89
C HIS A 34 -11.39 19.36 8.62
N HIS A 35 -11.89 18.96 9.80
CA HIS A 35 -11.43 17.78 10.50
C HIS A 35 -11.74 16.49 9.72
N SER A 36 -12.97 16.37 9.20
CA SER A 36 -13.40 15.21 8.40
C SER A 36 -12.62 15.09 7.09
N GLN A 37 -12.33 16.20 6.43
CA GLN A 37 -11.54 16.20 5.19
C GLN A 37 -10.10 15.74 5.42
N LYS A 38 -9.44 16.21 6.50
CA LYS A 38 -8.10 15.75 6.87
C LYS A 38 -8.08 14.26 7.20
N SER A 39 -9.05 13.78 7.99
CA SER A 39 -9.18 12.37 8.34
C SER A 39 -9.43 11.50 7.10
N PHE A 40 -10.20 11.99 6.13
CA PHE A 40 -10.43 11.29 4.87
C PHE A 40 -9.17 11.18 4.01
N VAL A 41 -8.39 12.26 3.87
CA VAL A 41 -7.13 12.25 3.11
C VAL A 41 -6.12 11.28 3.75
N VAL A 42 -5.96 11.32 5.07
CA VAL A 42 -5.06 10.39 5.79
C VAL A 42 -5.52 8.94 5.64
N SER A 43 -6.82 8.68 5.74
CA SER A 43 -7.38 7.33 5.58
C SER A 43 -7.19 6.79 4.16
N ASN A 44 -7.38 7.64 3.15
CA ASN A 44 -7.13 7.27 1.76
C ASN A 44 -5.64 6.96 1.53
N GLN A 45 -4.73 7.78 2.05
CA GLN A 45 -3.30 7.53 1.94
C GLN A 45 -2.90 6.21 2.61
N LEU A 46 -3.43 5.89 3.79
CA LEU A 46 -3.22 4.59 4.44
C LEU A 46 -3.74 3.43 3.59
N ARG A 47 -4.92 3.60 2.98
CA ARG A 47 -5.50 2.57 2.11
C ARG A 47 -4.67 2.36 0.84
N GLU A 48 -4.15 3.43 0.25
CA GLU A 48 -3.24 3.37 -0.90
C GLU A 48 -1.92 2.70 -0.54
N GLN A 49 -1.31 3.06 0.59
CA GLN A 49 -0.11 2.41 1.12
C GLN A 49 -0.33 0.91 1.32
N GLN A 50 -1.44 0.53 1.96
CA GLN A 50 -1.79 -0.87 2.18
C GLN A 50 -2.06 -1.60 0.85
N GLY A 51 -2.71 -0.95 -0.10
CA GLY A 51 -2.98 -1.50 -1.42
C GLY A 51 -1.70 -1.80 -2.20
N GLU A 52 -0.78 -0.84 -2.28
CA GLU A 52 0.51 -1.00 -2.96
C GLU A 52 1.39 -2.08 -2.30
N LEU A 53 1.38 -2.17 -0.96
CA LEU A 53 2.05 -3.27 -0.24
C LEU A 53 1.43 -4.64 -0.55
N THR A 54 0.09 -4.71 -0.57
CA THR A 54 -0.63 -5.96 -0.87
C THR A 54 -0.33 -6.42 -2.29
N SER A 55 -0.34 -5.52 -3.27
CA SER A 55 0.04 -5.82 -4.65
C SER A 55 1.51 -6.25 -4.77
N THR A 56 2.42 -5.59 -4.04
CA THR A 56 3.82 -6.00 -4.00
C THR A 56 3.96 -7.43 -3.50
N TRP A 57 3.32 -7.75 -2.38
CA TRP A 57 3.38 -9.08 -1.78
C TRP A 57 2.80 -10.16 -2.68
N ASP A 58 1.62 -9.93 -3.26
CA ASP A 58 0.98 -10.86 -4.19
C ASP A 58 1.88 -11.16 -5.40
N LEU A 59 2.48 -10.13 -6.00
CA LEU A 59 3.38 -10.31 -7.15
C LEU A 59 4.68 -11.03 -6.79
N MET A 60 5.21 -10.84 -5.57
CA MET A 60 6.36 -11.62 -5.09
C MET A 60 6.00 -13.09 -4.88
N LEU A 61 4.80 -13.39 -4.38
CA LEU A 61 4.30 -14.76 -4.28
C LEU A 61 4.10 -15.40 -5.67
N GLN A 62 3.52 -14.67 -6.62
CA GLN A 62 3.38 -15.12 -8.01
C GLN A 62 4.75 -15.39 -8.65
N THR A 63 5.74 -14.53 -8.39
CA THR A 63 7.13 -14.75 -8.81
C THR A 63 7.66 -16.08 -8.29
N ARG A 64 7.50 -16.36 -6.99
CA ARG A 64 7.95 -17.62 -6.38
C ARG A 64 7.25 -18.85 -6.97
N ILE A 65 5.95 -18.75 -7.25
CA ILE A 65 5.18 -19.82 -7.90
C ILE A 65 5.71 -20.09 -9.32
N ASN A 66 5.95 -19.04 -10.11
CA ASN A 66 6.49 -19.17 -11.46
C ASN A 66 7.90 -19.79 -11.45
N LEU A 67 8.76 -19.35 -10.52
CA LEU A 67 10.08 -19.93 -10.32
C LEU A 67 10.02 -21.41 -9.95
N SER A 68 9.18 -21.78 -8.98
CA SER A 68 8.98 -23.18 -8.59
C SER A 68 8.52 -24.05 -9.77
N ARG A 69 7.56 -23.55 -10.54
CA ARG A 69 7.06 -24.22 -11.76
C ARG A 69 8.12 -24.34 -12.86
N SER A 70 9.04 -23.37 -12.95
CA SER A 70 10.16 -23.41 -13.90
C SER A 70 11.23 -24.41 -13.45
N ALA A 71 11.64 -24.36 -12.19
CA ALA A 71 12.63 -25.27 -11.60
C ALA A 71 12.21 -26.74 -11.75
N VAL A 72 10.96 -27.08 -11.43
CA VAL A 72 10.44 -28.45 -11.59
C VAL A 72 10.50 -28.90 -13.05
N ARG A 73 10.20 -28.02 -14.02
CA ARG A 73 10.28 -28.34 -15.46
C ARG A 73 11.73 -28.47 -15.95
N MET A 74 12.67 -27.75 -15.34
CA MET A 74 14.11 -27.91 -15.63
C MET A 74 14.65 -29.27 -15.18
N MET A 75 14.04 -29.87 -14.16
CA MET A 75 14.37 -31.22 -13.70
C MET A 75 13.68 -32.34 -14.48
N MET A 76 12.72 -32.01 -15.37
CA MET A 76 12.05 -33.00 -16.20
C MET A 76 12.89 -33.36 -17.43
N ASP A 77 12.76 -34.61 -17.89
CA ASP A 77 13.44 -35.10 -19.08
C ASP A 77 13.16 -34.24 -20.32
N SER A 78 14.20 -33.97 -21.10
CA SER A 78 14.18 -33.10 -22.29
C SER A 78 13.22 -33.59 -23.38
N SER A 79 12.85 -34.87 -23.36
CA SER A 79 11.88 -35.48 -24.29
C SER A 79 10.43 -35.09 -24.00
N ASN A 80 10.16 -34.47 -22.84
CA ASN A 80 8.84 -34.03 -22.45
C ASN A 80 8.56 -32.64 -23.03
N GLN A 81 7.55 -32.51 -23.92
CA GLN A 81 7.15 -31.23 -24.53
C GLN A 81 6.84 -30.14 -23.48
N GLN A 82 6.44 -30.53 -22.27
CA GLN A 82 6.18 -29.64 -21.12
C GLN A 82 7.44 -28.88 -20.65
N SER A 83 8.64 -29.36 -20.98
CA SER A 83 9.92 -28.75 -20.61
C SER A 83 10.22 -27.44 -21.35
N ASN A 84 9.57 -27.17 -22.48
CA ASN A 84 9.72 -25.92 -23.24
C ASN A 84 9.16 -24.70 -22.48
N ALA A 85 8.16 -24.91 -21.62
CA ALA A 85 7.54 -23.84 -20.83
C ALA A 85 8.43 -23.29 -19.69
N LYS A 86 9.62 -23.89 -19.44
CA LYS A 86 10.55 -23.41 -18.39
C LYS A 86 11.03 -21.98 -18.62
N VAL A 87 11.30 -21.62 -19.88
CA VAL A 87 11.78 -20.29 -20.27
C VAL A 87 10.66 -19.26 -20.11
N GLU A 88 9.46 -19.58 -20.60
CA GLU A 88 8.29 -18.72 -20.49
C GLU A 88 7.90 -18.45 -19.01
N LEU A 89 8.02 -19.46 -18.15
CA LEU A 89 7.76 -19.32 -16.72
C LEU A 89 8.83 -18.48 -16.01
N LEU A 90 10.10 -18.61 -16.43
CA LEU A 90 11.18 -17.78 -15.89
C LEU A 90 11.03 -16.31 -16.31
N ASP A 91 10.65 -16.07 -17.57
CA ASP A 91 10.32 -14.72 -18.04
C ASP A 91 9.09 -14.14 -17.33
N SER A 92 8.08 -14.98 -17.07
CA SER A 92 6.92 -14.59 -16.27
C SER A 92 7.32 -14.19 -14.85
N ALA A 93 8.24 -14.94 -14.22
CA ALA A 93 8.78 -14.61 -12.91
C ALA A 93 9.53 -13.27 -12.89
N ARG A 94 10.39 -13.01 -13.89
CA ARG A 94 11.06 -11.71 -14.05
C ARG A 94 10.06 -10.56 -14.16
N LYS A 95 9.02 -10.75 -14.97
CA LYS A 95 7.98 -9.75 -15.18
C LYS A 95 7.20 -9.46 -13.90
N THR A 96 6.77 -10.48 -13.16
CA THR A 96 6.04 -10.29 -11.90
C THR A 96 6.93 -9.65 -10.83
N LEU A 97 8.23 -9.98 -10.78
CA LEU A 97 9.17 -9.36 -9.84
C LEU A 97 9.41 -7.88 -10.16
N ALA A 98 9.53 -7.52 -11.44
CA ALA A 98 9.63 -6.13 -11.89
C ALA A 98 8.36 -5.33 -11.58
N GLN A 99 7.18 -5.94 -11.75
CA GLN A 99 5.92 -5.33 -11.36
C GLN A 99 5.86 -5.13 -9.83
N ALA A 100 6.27 -6.12 -9.04
CA ALA A 100 6.35 -5.99 -7.58
C ALA A 100 7.24 -4.81 -7.15
N ALA A 101 8.42 -4.65 -7.78
CA ALA A 101 9.30 -3.50 -7.53
C ALA A 101 8.65 -2.15 -7.88
N THR A 102 7.82 -2.11 -8.91
CA THR A 102 7.08 -0.90 -9.29
C THR A 102 6.06 -0.52 -8.23
N HIS A 103 5.26 -1.48 -7.75
CA HIS A 103 4.31 -1.27 -6.65
C HIS A 103 5.02 -0.88 -5.34
N TYR A 104 6.13 -1.54 -5.03
CA TYR A 104 6.90 -1.22 -3.84
C TYR A 104 7.51 0.20 -3.88
N LYS A 105 7.97 0.65 -5.06
CA LYS A 105 8.44 2.02 -5.27
C LYS A 105 7.33 3.04 -5.03
N LYS A 106 6.09 2.76 -5.45
CA LYS A 106 4.93 3.61 -5.16
C LYS A 106 4.65 3.65 -3.66
N PHE A 107 4.64 2.50 -2.98
CA PHE A 107 4.53 2.44 -1.53
C PHE A 107 5.57 3.34 -0.83
N LYS A 108 6.84 3.23 -1.21
CA LYS A 108 7.95 4.03 -0.65
C LYS A 108 7.85 5.53 -0.94
N SER A 109 7.16 5.93 -2.01
CA SER A 109 6.97 7.34 -2.37
C SER A 109 5.92 8.03 -1.47
N MET A 110 5.05 7.26 -0.82
CA MET A 110 4.06 7.77 0.11
C MET A 110 4.66 7.86 1.51
N ALA A 111 4.77 9.08 2.06
CA ALA A 111 5.30 9.28 3.40
C ALA A 111 4.49 8.50 4.45
N PRO A 112 5.11 7.67 5.30
CA PRO A 112 4.39 6.97 6.36
C PRO A 112 3.93 7.96 7.43
N LEU A 113 2.79 7.65 8.06
CA LEU A 113 2.39 8.31 9.30
C LEU A 113 3.45 8.07 10.38
N PRO A 114 3.64 8.99 11.35
CA PRO A 114 4.65 8.85 12.40
C PRO A 114 4.61 7.49 13.12
N GLU A 115 3.40 6.99 13.38
CA GLU A 115 3.14 5.70 14.04
C GLU A 115 3.58 4.49 13.18
N MET A 116 3.59 4.65 11.85
CA MET A 116 3.90 3.58 10.89
C MET A 116 5.38 3.54 10.51
N VAL A 117 6.20 4.52 10.87
CA VAL A 117 7.62 4.62 10.46
C VAL A 117 8.42 3.36 10.82
N ALA A 118 8.26 2.86 12.05
CA ALA A 118 8.97 1.66 12.51
C ALA A 118 8.55 0.41 11.71
N THR A 119 7.24 0.26 11.49
CA THR A 119 6.68 -0.84 10.68
C THR A 119 7.13 -0.74 9.22
N SER A 120 7.07 0.44 8.60
CA SER A 120 7.53 0.66 7.22
C SER A 120 9.01 0.34 7.06
N ARG A 121 9.85 0.64 8.06
CA ARG A 121 11.27 0.26 8.06
C ARG A 121 11.46 -1.25 8.16
N ASN A 122 10.71 -1.92 9.03
CA ASN A 122 10.74 -3.38 9.14
C ASN A 122 10.33 -4.05 7.81
N ILE A 123 9.26 -3.55 7.19
CA ILE A 123 8.79 -4.02 5.88
C ILE A 123 9.85 -3.78 4.79
N ASP A 124 10.57 -2.65 4.80
CA ASP A 124 11.66 -2.39 3.84
C ASP A 124 12.83 -3.36 3.98
N GLU A 125 13.20 -3.72 5.19
CA GLU A 125 14.23 -4.74 5.42
C GLU A 125 13.78 -6.12 4.91
N LYS A 126 12.56 -6.56 5.28
CA LYS A 126 12.02 -7.85 4.84
C LYS A 126 11.81 -7.92 3.33
N TYR A 127 11.28 -6.84 2.74
CA TYR A 127 11.13 -6.72 1.30
C TYR A 127 12.47 -6.86 0.59
N LYS A 128 13.51 -6.12 1.01
CA LYS A 128 14.84 -6.19 0.38
C LYS A 128 15.40 -7.59 0.42
N ASN A 129 15.38 -8.23 1.59
CA ASN A 129 15.90 -9.59 1.74
C ASN A 129 15.17 -10.57 0.82
N TYR A 130 13.83 -10.52 0.79
CA TYR A 130 13.05 -11.42 -0.03
C TYR A 130 13.16 -11.10 -1.53
N TYR A 131 13.27 -9.82 -1.91
CA TYR A 131 13.46 -9.40 -3.29
C TYR A 131 14.82 -9.84 -3.84
N THR A 132 15.89 -9.64 -3.07
CA THR A 132 17.23 -10.15 -3.39
C THR A 132 17.19 -11.67 -3.53
N ALA A 133 16.53 -12.36 -2.59
CA ALA A 133 16.41 -13.80 -2.66
C ALA A 133 15.71 -14.29 -3.94
N LEU A 134 14.58 -13.68 -4.32
CA LEU A 134 13.88 -14.00 -5.58
C LEU A 134 14.70 -13.66 -6.83
N THR A 135 15.53 -12.64 -6.77
CA THR A 135 16.44 -12.27 -7.87
C THR A 135 17.53 -13.31 -8.04
N GLU A 136 18.16 -13.75 -6.95
CA GLU A 136 19.14 -14.84 -6.97
C GLU A 136 18.53 -16.15 -7.49
N LEU A 137 17.29 -16.47 -7.11
CA LEU A 137 16.59 -17.64 -7.66
C LEU A 137 16.38 -17.53 -9.18
N ILE A 138 16.08 -16.35 -9.71
CA ILE A 138 16.00 -16.12 -11.17
C ILE A 138 17.36 -16.40 -11.80
N ASP A 139 18.44 -15.83 -11.24
CA ASP A 139 19.80 -15.97 -11.76
C ASP A 139 20.25 -17.45 -11.77
N TYR A 140 19.94 -18.21 -10.72
CA TYR A 140 20.24 -19.64 -10.68
C TYR A 140 19.51 -20.42 -11.76
N LEU A 141 18.23 -20.15 -11.99
CA LEU A 141 17.46 -20.83 -13.03
C LEU A 141 17.88 -20.39 -14.44
N ASP A 142 18.37 -19.17 -14.63
CA ASP A 142 18.90 -18.70 -15.92
C ASP A 142 20.08 -19.54 -16.41
N TYR A 143 20.95 -19.97 -15.49
CA TYR A 143 22.07 -20.87 -15.79
C TYR A 143 21.70 -22.37 -15.63
N GLY A 144 20.43 -22.68 -15.35
CA GLY A 144 19.97 -24.06 -15.11
C GLY A 144 20.50 -24.69 -13.81
N ASN A 145 21.02 -23.87 -12.87
CA ASN A 145 21.57 -24.33 -11.60
C ASN A 145 20.45 -24.59 -10.57
N THR A 146 19.70 -25.66 -10.77
CA THR A 146 18.62 -26.07 -9.87
C THR A 146 19.13 -26.44 -8.48
N GLY A 147 20.38 -26.91 -8.34
CA GLY A 147 21.00 -27.21 -7.05
C GLY A 147 21.11 -25.98 -6.14
N ALA A 148 21.61 -24.85 -6.68
CA ALA A 148 21.68 -23.59 -5.93
C ALA A 148 20.28 -23.04 -5.61
N TYR A 149 19.33 -23.17 -6.54
CA TYR A 149 17.93 -22.80 -6.34
C TYR A 149 17.32 -23.51 -5.12
N PHE A 150 17.51 -24.83 -4.96
CA PHE A 150 16.96 -25.57 -3.82
C PHE A 150 17.75 -25.37 -2.51
N ALA A 151 19.03 -24.96 -2.60
CA ALA A 151 19.86 -24.71 -1.43
C ALA A 151 19.56 -23.36 -0.75
N GLN A 152 18.94 -22.42 -1.46
CA GLN A 152 18.69 -21.08 -0.94
C GLN A 152 17.52 -21.10 0.08
N PRO A 153 17.73 -20.60 1.32
CA PRO A 153 16.67 -20.50 2.31
C PRO A 153 15.81 -19.27 2.03
N THR A 154 14.79 -19.45 1.19
CA THR A 154 13.86 -18.40 0.74
C THR A 154 12.45 -18.56 1.25
#